data_AF-A0A352ADR9-F1
#
_entry.id   AF-A0A352ADR9-F1
#
_cell.length_a   1.000
_cell.length_b   1.000
_cell.length_c   1.000
_cell.angle_alpha   90.00
_cell.angle_beta   90.00
_cell.angle_gamma   90.00
#
_symmetry.space_group_name_H-M   'P 1'
#
loop_
_entity.id
_entity.type
_entity.pdbx_description
1 polymer ?
#
loop_
_entity_poly.entity_id
_entity_poly.type
_entity_poly.pdbx_seq_one_letter_code
_entity_poly.pdbx_strand_id
1 'polypeptide(L)'
;MALNLVNQLGEWNPQLFREFKGRLKPRNILIAVTTSLLGQILVLMSFGGRLPVADAINPQPLRNIFCTGPRKDYELPLCFADGLGGFVINWELWWQRVFVWISIFSIFALLVVGTYILISDLSKEERQGTLNFLRLTPGSTKSILGGKLLGVPILLYLGVALALPLHLFAGLAGNVPGVEILGFYTVLVTSCLFFYSLALLFGLVGNWLSGFQAWLGSGAVLMFLFITLNVINYNGIGNRPTDWLTLFNPAMLLPYLVDDGNFLNPERTYDSSRGFLDWLWFYLPIGAKAWTASGFAVLNYGLWSYWIWQGLDRCFHNPSATLLSKRQSYGLTACFEVVLLGFAMSPEVTSWRNHPAGLFENFQWVLGFNLVLFLSLIAALSPQRQAMQDWARYRHQQRSARKGGMVRNLIWGKNSPAPIAVVLNLAIAFTILLPWILLWPASEYKIPALWGLLLHGSLIIFYATVVQLMLLMKTPKRSAWAAAAVAGFVTLPPIIFGLLSVSISEEPAVWLFSAFPWASVQYATETTMLVALVSQSLALVMLNLQLTRQLRQAGESSTKALLSGRSPVAIP
;
A
#
# COMPACT_ATOMS: atom_id res chain seq x y z
N MET A 1 22.06 17.15 -35.05
CA MET A 1 22.01 16.90 -33.58
C MET A 1 20.72 16.19 -33.16
N ALA A 2 19.52 16.66 -33.56
CA ALA A 2 18.24 16.01 -33.22
C ALA A 2 18.07 14.57 -33.75
N LEU A 3 18.54 14.24 -34.96
CA LEU A 3 18.46 12.88 -35.52
C LEU A 3 19.29 11.86 -34.71
N ASN A 4 20.40 12.29 -34.11
CA ASN A 4 21.30 11.43 -33.34
C ASN A 4 20.70 11.09 -31.97
N LEU A 5 20.03 12.06 -31.33
CA LEU A 5 19.30 11.87 -30.07
C LEU A 5 18.11 10.92 -30.23
N VAL A 6 17.38 11.03 -31.34
CA VAL A 6 16.23 10.15 -31.64
C VAL A 6 16.69 8.70 -31.84
N ASN A 7 17.78 8.50 -32.58
CA ASN A 7 18.35 7.17 -32.79
C ASN A 7 18.90 6.58 -31.47
N GLN A 8 19.63 7.38 -30.68
CA GLN A 8 20.14 6.95 -29.37
C GLN A 8 19.03 6.59 -28.38
N LEU A 9 17.92 7.35 -28.33
CA LEU A 9 16.77 7.02 -27.49
C LEU A 9 16.06 5.73 -27.95
N GLY A 10 15.96 5.52 -29.27
CA GLY A 10 15.42 4.29 -29.86
C GLY A 10 16.24 3.05 -29.54
N GLU A 11 17.57 3.17 -29.54
CA GLU A 11 18.49 2.10 -29.16
C GLU A 11 18.51 1.84 -27.64
N TRP A 12 18.37 2.89 -26.82
CA TRP A 12 18.42 2.77 -25.37
C TRP A 12 17.18 2.09 -24.77
N ASN A 13 15.98 2.50 -25.20
CA ASN A 13 14.74 1.83 -24.80
C ASN A 13 13.69 1.91 -25.94
N PRO A 14 13.58 0.87 -26.77
CA PRO A 14 12.67 0.88 -27.92
C PRO A 14 11.20 0.96 -27.50
N GLN A 15 10.87 0.40 -26.32
CA GLN A 15 9.53 0.46 -25.77
C GLN A 15 9.15 1.90 -25.35
N LEU A 16 10.07 2.62 -24.71
CA LEU A 16 9.87 4.04 -24.38
C LEU A 16 9.68 4.88 -25.64
N PHE A 17 10.53 4.67 -26.65
CA PHE A 17 10.44 5.37 -27.93
C PHE A 17 9.09 5.13 -28.63
N ARG A 18 8.60 3.88 -28.60
CA ARG A 18 7.27 3.51 -29.10
C ARG A 18 6.16 4.31 -28.43
N GLU A 19 6.18 4.42 -27.10
CA GLU A 19 5.17 5.19 -26.35
C GLU A 19 5.26 6.69 -26.64
N PHE A 20 6.47 7.26 -26.72
CA PHE A 20 6.68 8.68 -27.08
C PHE A 20 6.11 9.00 -28.46
N LYS A 21 6.46 8.21 -29.47
CA LYS A 21 5.96 8.38 -30.84
C LYS A 21 4.44 8.22 -30.93
N GLY A 22 3.87 7.32 -30.14
CA GLY A 22 2.42 7.08 -30.11
C GLY A 22 1.62 8.22 -29.46
N ARG A 23 2.18 8.85 -28.42
CA ARG A 23 1.44 9.77 -27.53
C ARG A 23 1.73 11.24 -27.77
N LEU A 24 2.97 11.60 -28.11
CA LEU A 24 3.41 12.98 -28.35
C LEU A 24 2.98 13.48 -29.74
N LYS A 25 1.68 13.44 -30.01
CA LYS A 25 1.09 14.04 -31.21
C LYS A 25 0.81 15.53 -30.95
N PRO A 26 0.94 16.43 -31.94
CA PRO A 26 0.72 17.87 -31.75
C PRO A 26 -0.59 18.20 -31.05
N ARG A 27 -1.68 17.52 -31.43
CA ARG A 27 -3.00 17.67 -30.78
C ARG A 27 -2.97 17.33 -29.29
N ASN A 28 -2.31 16.24 -28.91
CA ASN A 28 -2.26 15.80 -27.51
C ASN A 28 -1.38 16.72 -26.67
N ILE A 29 -0.27 17.20 -27.24
CA ILE A 29 0.62 18.19 -26.63
C ILE A 29 -0.17 19.48 -26.37
N LEU A 30 -0.89 19.98 -27.37
CA LEU A 30 -1.72 21.19 -27.24
C LEU A 30 -2.75 21.06 -26.11
N ILE A 31 -3.43 19.91 -26.01
CA ILE A 31 -4.39 19.64 -24.93
C ILE A 31 -3.68 19.67 -23.57
N ALA A 32 -2.56 18.95 -23.42
CA ALA A 32 -1.82 18.90 -22.16
C ALA A 32 -1.32 20.30 -21.72
N VAL A 33 -0.80 21.08 -22.66
CA VAL A 33 -0.36 22.47 -22.43
C VAL A 33 -1.53 23.34 -22.00
N THR A 34 -2.64 23.32 -22.74
CA THR A 34 -3.82 24.14 -22.47
C THR A 34 -4.42 23.81 -21.11
N THR A 35 -4.56 22.52 -20.78
CA THR A 35 -5.08 22.08 -19.48
C THR A 35 -4.16 22.51 -18.33
N SER A 36 -2.84 22.40 -18.49
CA SER A 36 -1.90 22.85 -17.46
C SER A 36 -1.97 24.36 -17.23
N LEU A 37 -1.92 25.16 -18.29
CA LEU A 37 -1.97 26.63 -18.19
C LEU A 37 -3.32 27.11 -17.62
N LEU A 38 -4.43 26.53 -18.07
CA LEU A 38 -5.75 26.85 -17.55
C LEU A 38 -5.86 26.51 -16.05
N GLY A 39 -5.35 25.34 -15.64
CA GLY A 39 -5.31 24.95 -14.24
C GLY A 39 -4.51 25.94 -13.37
N GLN A 40 -3.35 26.37 -13.85
CA GLN A 40 -2.52 27.39 -13.17
C GLN A 40 -3.25 28.72 -13.04
N ILE A 41 -3.90 29.21 -14.11
CA ILE A 41 -4.68 30.45 -14.10
C ILE A 41 -5.84 30.35 -13.10
N LEU A 42 -6.56 29.23 -13.08
CA LEU A 42 -7.68 29.02 -12.17
C LEU A 42 -7.24 29.03 -10.70
N VAL A 43 -6.08 28.44 -10.38
CA VAL A 43 -5.53 28.51 -9.02
C VAL A 43 -5.22 29.96 -8.63
N LEU A 44 -4.53 30.70 -9.50
CA LEU A 44 -4.19 32.11 -9.23
C LEU A 44 -5.43 32.99 -9.11
N MET A 45 -6.44 32.80 -9.97
CA MET A 45 -7.72 33.51 -9.88
C MET A 45 -8.48 33.16 -8.60
N SER A 46 -8.49 31.88 -8.20
CA SER A 46 -9.14 31.43 -6.97
C SER A 46 -8.51 32.09 -5.74
N PHE A 47 -7.18 32.16 -5.67
CA PHE A 47 -6.48 32.83 -4.56
C PHE A 47 -6.52 34.35 -4.65
N GLY A 48 -6.54 34.93 -5.86
CA GLY A 48 -6.76 36.35 -6.07
C GLY A 48 -8.14 36.80 -5.58
N GLY A 49 -9.17 35.99 -5.79
CA GLY A 49 -10.53 36.24 -5.30
C GLY A 49 -10.68 36.13 -3.78
N ARG A 50 -9.68 35.62 -3.05
CA ARG A 50 -9.67 35.57 -1.58
C ARG A 50 -8.98 36.77 -0.93
N LEU A 51 -8.41 37.68 -1.73
CA LEU A 51 -7.78 38.89 -1.21
C LEU A 51 -8.84 39.85 -0.62
N PRO A 52 -8.49 40.61 0.44
CA PRO A 52 -9.39 41.58 1.04
C PRO A 52 -9.76 42.69 0.03
N VAL A 53 -11.06 43.00 -0.08
CA VAL A 53 -11.59 44.11 -0.89
C VAL A 53 -12.24 45.11 0.05
N ALA A 54 -11.96 46.40 -0.15
CA ALA A 54 -12.51 47.45 0.70
C ALA A 54 -14.02 47.58 0.49
N ASP A 55 -14.80 47.46 1.56
CA ASP A 55 -16.23 47.74 1.53
C ASP A 55 -16.46 49.24 1.73
N ALA A 56 -16.89 49.92 0.67
CA ALA A 56 -17.19 51.35 0.69
C ALA A 56 -18.46 51.69 1.51
N ILE A 57 -19.28 50.69 1.84
CA ILE A 57 -20.60 50.87 2.46
C ILE A 57 -20.53 50.62 3.97
N ASN A 58 -19.72 49.64 4.43
CA ASN A 58 -19.52 49.36 5.85
C ASN A 58 -18.04 49.53 6.25
N PRO A 59 -17.65 50.66 6.85
CA PRO A 59 -16.27 50.93 7.29
C PRO A 59 -15.88 50.17 8.57
N GLN A 60 -16.37 48.94 8.74
CA GLN A 60 -15.93 48.07 9.82
C GLN A 60 -14.50 47.58 9.56
N PRO A 61 -13.73 47.25 10.62
CA PRO A 61 -12.41 46.68 10.45
C PRO A 61 -12.48 45.35 9.71
N LEU A 62 -12.06 45.35 8.44
CA LEU A 62 -11.99 44.15 7.62
C LEU A 62 -10.93 43.20 8.18
N ARG A 63 -11.26 41.92 8.24
CA ARG A 63 -10.36 40.87 8.69
C ARG A 63 -10.25 39.80 7.61
N ASN A 64 -9.02 39.40 7.32
CA ASN A 64 -8.73 38.40 6.31
C ASN A 64 -7.44 37.69 6.69
N ILE A 65 -7.31 36.42 6.34
CA ILE A 65 -6.12 35.64 6.65
C ILE A 65 -4.82 36.22 6.09
N PHE A 66 -4.88 36.90 4.94
CA PHE A 66 -3.72 37.49 4.30
C PHE A 66 -3.37 38.88 4.84
N CYS A 67 -4.01 39.36 5.92
CA CYS A 67 -3.71 40.65 6.50
C CYS A 67 -2.63 40.57 7.58
N THR A 68 -1.90 41.66 7.79
CA THR A 68 -0.73 41.74 8.70
C THR A 68 -1.02 42.38 10.06
N GLY A 69 -2.26 42.81 10.31
CA GLY A 69 -2.60 43.53 11.53
C GLY A 69 -2.74 42.66 12.77
N PRO A 70 -2.92 43.30 13.95
CA PRO A 70 -2.97 42.62 15.22
C PRO A 70 -4.11 41.60 15.24
N ARG A 71 -3.81 40.47 15.88
CA ARG A 71 -4.69 39.32 15.97
C ARG A 71 -5.09 39.11 17.42
N LYS A 72 -6.36 38.85 17.68
CA LYS A 72 -6.85 38.31 18.95
C LYS A 72 -7.06 36.80 18.81
N ASP A 73 -7.04 36.09 19.94
CA ASP A 73 -7.29 34.65 19.97
C ASP A 73 -8.62 34.33 19.28
N TYR A 74 -8.62 33.30 18.44
CA TYR A 74 -9.79 32.83 17.65
C TYR A 74 -10.32 33.80 16.59
N GLU A 75 -9.63 34.91 16.30
CA GLU A 75 -10.00 35.86 15.24
C GLU A 75 -8.98 35.87 14.09
N LEU A 76 -9.42 36.28 12.89
CA LEU A 76 -8.55 36.57 11.75
C LEU A 76 -7.82 37.92 11.94
N PRO A 77 -6.61 38.09 11.35
CA PRO A 77 -5.85 39.32 11.48
C PRO A 77 -6.55 40.49 10.79
N LEU A 78 -6.36 41.68 11.36
CA LEU A 78 -6.99 42.93 10.90
C LEU A 78 -6.26 43.50 9.69
N CYS A 79 -6.98 44.06 8.72
CA CYS A 79 -6.40 44.61 7.51
C CYS A 79 -6.05 46.09 7.69
N PHE A 80 -4.77 46.43 7.52
CA PHE A 80 -4.31 47.82 7.52
C PHE A 80 -4.38 48.42 6.13
N ALA A 81 -4.87 49.65 6.04
CA ALA A 81 -4.89 50.39 4.78
C ALA A 81 -3.46 50.81 4.38
N ASP A 82 -3.12 50.67 3.10
CA ASP A 82 -1.79 50.99 2.56
C ASP A 82 -1.59 52.48 2.18
N GLY A 83 -2.56 53.34 2.51
CA GLY A 83 -2.54 54.76 2.14
C GLY A 83 -2.85 55.06 0.67
N LEU A 84 -2.96 54.03 -0.19
CA LEU A 84 -3.31 54.11 -1.61
C LEU A 84 -4.72 53.57 -1.91
N GLY A 85 -5.51 53.30 -0.86
CA GLY A 85 -6.85 52.73 -0.97
C GLY A 85 -6.90 51.20 -1.02
N GLY A 86 -5.76 50.53 -0.85
CA GLY A 86 -5.63 49.08 -0.71
C GLY A 86 -5.32 48.65 0.73
N PHE A 87 -4.98 47.38 0.89
CA PHE A 87 -4.58 46.80 2.18
C PHE A 87 -3.15 46.27 2.14
N VAL A 88 -2.47 46.25 3.28
CA VAL A 88 -1.17 45.60 3.44
C VAL A 88 -1.37 44.08 3.51
N ILE A 89 -0.96 43.39 2.44
CA ILE A 89 -1.15 41.94 2.26
C ILE A 89 0.14 41.19 2.60
N ASN A 90 0.00 40.09 3.34
CA ASN A 90 1.02 39.09 3.55
C ASN A 90 1.18 38.23 2.28
N TRP A 91 2.00 38.72 1.35
CA TRP A 91 2.30 38.04 0.10
C TRP A 91 3.05 36.71 0.28
N GLU A 92 3.87 36.61 1.33
CA GLU A 92 4.56 35.36 1.68
C GLU A 92 3.55 34.25 1.95
N LEU A 93 2.58 34.49 2.83
CA LEU A 93 1.51 33.53 3.12
C LEU A 93 0.66 33.23 1.88
N TRP A 94 0.36 34.23 1.06
CA TRP A 94 -0.42 34.04 -0.16
C TRP A 94 0.29 33.10 -1.15
N TRP A 95 1.58 33.32 -1.41
CA TRP A 95 2.38 32.45 -2.27
C TRP A 95 2.59 31.05 -1.68
N GLN A 96 2.75 30.93 -0.35
CA GLN A 96 2.74 29.62 0.33
C GLN A 96 1.45 28.84 0.07
N ARG A 97 0.27 29.49 0.06
CA ARG A 97 -1.00 28.79 -0.25
C ARG A 97 -1.08 28.34 -1.70
N VAL A 98 -0.63 29.18 -2.63
CA VAL A 98 -0.54 28.79 -4.05
C VAL A 98 0.39 27.58 -4.19
N PHE A 99 1.55 27.58 -3.53
CA PHE A 99 2.49 26.46 -3.51
C PHE A 99 1.84 25.15 -3.01
N VAL A 100 1.19 25.17 -1.84
CA VAL A 100 0.53 23.98 -1.25
C VAL A 100 -0.54 23.40 -2.17
N TRP A 101 -1.38 24.25 -2.77
CA TRP A 101 -2.46 23.76 -3.63
C TRP A 101 -1.97 23.20 -4.96
N ILE A 102 -0.97 23.85 -5.57
CA ILE A 102 -0.31 23.29 -6.76
C ILE A 102 0.38 21.96 -6.42
N SER A 103 0.98 21.84 -5.23
CA SER A 103 1.51 20.56 -4.72
C SER A 103 0.44 19.47 -4.64
N ILE A 104 -0.72 19.75 -4.02
CA ILE A 104 -1.83 18.80 -3.89
C ILE A 104 -2.37 18.38 -5.27
N PHE A 105 -2.57 19.34 -6.18
CA PHE A 105 -2.99 19.02 -7.54
C PHE A 105 -1.95 18.19 -8.29
N SER A 106 -0.67 18.45 -8.08
CA SER A 106 0.42 17.67 -8.67
C SER A 106 0.44 16.23 -8.12
N ILE A 107 0.24 16.05 -6.81
CA ILE A 107 0.11 14.72 -6.18
C ILE A 107 -1.09 13.97 -6.77
N PHE A 108 -2.26 14.61 -6.84
CA PHE A 108 -3.46 14.02 -7.44
C PHE A 108 -3.23 13.64 -8.90
N ALA A 109 -2.74 14.58 -9.71
CA ALA A 109 -2.50 14.37 -11.13
C ALA A 109 -1.52 13.21 -11.34
N LEU A 110 -0.35 13.26 -10.70
CA LEU A 110 0.65 12.22 -10.88
C LEU A 110 0.19 10.87 -10.33
N LEU A 111 -0.28 10.78 -9.09
CA LEU A 111 -0.53 9.49 -8.46
C LEU A 111 -1.88 8.87 -8.87
N VAL A 112 -2.94 9.65 -8.95
CA VAL A 112 -4.28 9.14 -9.29
C VAL A 112 -4.45 8.98 -10.80
N VAL A 113 -4.24 10.06 -11.56
CA VAL A 113 -4.42 10.03 -13.02
C VAL A 113 -3.33 9.17 -13.68
N GLY A 114 -2.09 9.23 -13.20
CA GLY A 114 -1.03 8.36 -13.70
C GLY A 114 -1.30 6.87 -13.49
N THR A 115 -1.79 6.49 -12.30
CA THR A 115 -2.21 5.10 -12.00
C THR A 115 -3.34 4.66 -12.94
N TYR A 116 -4.35 5.50 -13.14
CA TYR A 116 -5.44 5.23 -14.05
C TYR A 116 -4.96 4.95 -15.48
N ILE A 117 -4.12 5.84 -16.03
CA ILE A 117 -3.66 5.74 -17.41
C ILE A 117 -2.81 4.47 -17.60
N LEU A 118 -1.95 4.12 -16.65
CA LEU A 118 -1.12 2.90 -16.73
C LEU A 118 -1.95 1.61 -16.69
N ILE A 119 -2.92 1.50 -15.78
CA ILE A 119 -3.78 0.31 -15.70
C ILE A 119 -4.67 0.22 -16.96
N SER A 120 -5.22 1.35 -17.39
CA SER A 120 -6.07 1.42 -18.59
C SER A 120 -5.30 1.03 -19.85
N ASP A 121 -4.07 1.50 -20.00
CA ASP A 121 -3.18 1.14 -21.10
C ASP A 121 -2.91 -0.36 -21.15
N LEU A 122 -2.51 -0.93 -20.02
CA LEU A 122 -2.16 -2.34 -19.93
C LEU A 122 -3.38 -3.26 -20.15
N SER A 123 -4.54 -2.88 -19.58
CA SER A 123 -5.82 -3.58 -19.79
C SER A 123 -6.28 -3.54 -21.25
N LYS A 124 -6.01 -2.42 -21.94
CA LYS A 124 -6.29 -2.27 -23.37
C LYS A 124 -5.36 -3.14 -24.21
N GLU A 125 -4.07 -3.15 -23.92
CA GLU A 125 -3.09 -3.96 -24.65
C GLU A 125 -3.31 -5.47 -24.48
N GLU A 126 -3.70 -5.91 -23.28
CA GLU A 126 -4.05 -7.31 -23.02
C GLU A 126 -5.30 -7.71 -23.82
N ARG A 127 -6.34 -6.85 -23.86
CA ARG A 127 -7.54 -7.09 -24.68
C ARG A 127 -7.28 -7.14 -26.17
N GLN A 128 -6.33 -6.34 -26.65
CA GLN A 128 -5.92 -6.34 -28.05
C GLN A 128 -4.93 -7.47 -28.39
N GLY A 129 -4.51 -8.27 -27.40
CA GLY A 129 -3.52 -9.34 -27.57
C GLY A 129 -2.08 -8.84 -27.78
N THR A 130 -1.87 -7.52 -27.81
CA THR A 130 -0.55 -6.89 -28.02
C THR A 130 0.44 -7.13 -26.89
N LEU A 131 -0.05 -7.32 -25.67
CA LEU A 131 0.80 -7.62 -24.52
C LEU A 131 1.48 -8.99 -24.65
N ASN A 132 0.84 -9.98 -25.27
CA ASN A 132 1.46 -11.28 -25.52
C ASN A 132 2.63 -11.19 -26.49
N PHE A 133 2.56 -10.32 -27.51
CA PHE A 133 3.70 -10.06 -28.40
C PHE A 133 4.85 -9.39 -27.66
N LEU A 134 4.56 -8.47 -26.74
CA LEU A 134 5.59 -7.86 -25.89
C LEU A 134 6.27 -8.89 -24.98
N ARG A 135 5.52 -9.86 -24.44
CA ARG A 135 6.06 -10.96 -23.62
C ARG A 135 7.01 -11.89 -24.40
N LEU A 136 6.81 -12.01 -25.71
CA LEU A 136 7.64 -12.85 -26.60
C LEU A 136 8.87 -12.11 -27.15
N THR A 137 8.93 -10.78 -26.98
CA THR A 137 10.05 -9.97 -27.49
C THR A 137 11.30 -10.23 -26.63
N PRO A 138 12.49 -10.38 -27.24
CA PRO A 138 13.74 -10.58 -26.51
C PRO A 138 14.17 -9.27 -25.83
N GLY A 139 13.54 -8.94 -24.70
CA GLY A 139 13.82 -7.76 -23.90
C GLY A 139 13.62 -8.07 -22.41
N SER A 140 14.41 -7.43 -21.55
CA SER A 140 14.22 -7.60 -20.10
C SER A 140 12.90 -6.97 -19.65
N THR A 141 12.24 -7.56 -18.65
CA THR A 141 11.02 -7.00 -18.04
C THR A 141 11.22 -5.54 -17.65
N LYS A 142 12.39 -5.21 -17.09
CA LYS A 142 12.74 -3.86 -16.65
C LYS A 142 12.78 -2.85 -17.79
N SER A 143 13.33 -3.23 -18.95
CA SER A 143 13.36 -2.36 -20.13
C SER A 143 11.94 -2.09 -20.66
N ILE A 144 11.13 -3.16 -20.80
CA ILE A 144 9.78 -3.06 -21.35
C ILE A 144 8.84 -2.32 -20.39
N LEU A 145 8.72 -2.80 -19.15
CA LEU A 145 7.83 -2.18 -18.16
C LEU A 145 8.33 -0.81 -17.71
N GLY A 146 9.64 -0.59 -17.62
CA GLY A 146 10.23 0.72 -17.34
C GLY A 146 9.95 1.73 -18.47
N GLY A 147 10.02 1.27 -19.72
CA GLY A 147 9.64 2.07 -20.89
C GLY A 147 8.16 2.46 -20.85
N LYS A 148 7.28 1.59 -20.36
CA LYS A 148 5.86 1.94 -20.11
C LYS A 148 5.68 2.90 -18.96
N LEU A 149 6.37 2.68 -17.84
CA LEU A 149 6.28 3.53 -16.65
C LEU A 149 6.60 4.99 -16.98
N LEU A 150 7.63 5.23 -17.81
CA LEU A 150 8.03 6.57 -18.25
C LEU A 150 7.24 7.07 -19.47
N GLY A 151 6.89 6.18 -20.40
CA GLY A 151 6.32 6.53 -21.69
C GLY A 151 4.82 6.74 -21.69
N VAL A 152 4.08 5.93 -20.95
CA VAL A 152 2.60 5.95 -20.94
C VAL A 152 2.04 7.26 -20.38
N PRO A 153 2.50 7.75 -19.21
CA PRO A 153 2.09 9.04 -18.65
C PRO A 153 2.87 10.26 -19.18
N ILE A 154 3.56 10.17 -20.33
CA ILE A 154 4.43 11.28 -20.80
C ILE A 154 3.73 12.64 -20.95
N LEU A 155 2.46 12.65 -21.38
CA LEU A 155 1.66 13.87 -21.50
C LEU A 155 1.31 14.47 -20.13
N LEU A 156 1.13 13.61 -19.13
CA LEU A 156 0.89 14.02 -17.74
C LEU A 156 2.17 14.64 -17.16
N TYR A 157 3.33 14.03 -17.41
CA TYR A 157 4.62 14.60 -17.03
C TYR A 157 4.86 15.95 -17.68
N LEU A 158 4.52 16.11 -18.96
CA LEU A 158 4.61 17.40 -19.64
C LEU A 158 3.71 18.45 -18.96
N GLY A 159 2.46 18.10 -18.66
CA GLY A 159 1.53 19.00 -17.98
C GLY A 159 2.04 19.48 -16.62
N VAL A 160 2.61 18.57 -15.81
CA VAL A 160 3.21 18.90 -14.51
C VAL A 160 4.51 19.69 -14.69
N ALA A 161 5.36 19.34 -15.67
CA ALA A 161 6.59 20.06 -15.96
C ALA A 161 6.33 21.54 -16.30
N LEU A 162 5.22 21.85 -16.98
CA LEU A 162 4.79 23.22 -17.27
C LEU A 162 4.28 23.98 -16.03
N ALA A 163 3.87 23.28 -14.97
CA ALA A 163 3.47 23.90 -13.70
C ALA A 163 4.66 24.12 -12.74
N LEU A 164 5.79 23.46 -12.97
CA LEU A 164 6.99 23.58 -12.13
C LEU A 164 7.52 25.01 -11.99
N PRO A 165 7.56 25.86 -13.04
CA PRO A 165 8.04 27.24 -12.89
C PRO A 165 7.19 28.05 -11.90
N LEU A 166 5.85 27.95 -12.01
CA LEU A 166 4.95 28.62 -11.07
C LEU A 166 5.07 28.04 -9.66
N HIS A 167 5.19 26.71 -9.54
CA HIS A 167 5.36 26.05 -8.24
C HIS A 167 6.66 26.48 -7.54
N LEU A 168 7.78 26.51 -8.27
CA LEU A 168 9.07 26.97 -7.76
C LEU A 168 9.00 28.43 -7.34
N PHE A 169 8.42 29.29 -8.18
CA PHE A 169 8.25 30.71 -7.87
C PHE A 169 7.41 30.91 -6.61
N ALA A 170 6.26 30.21 -6.51
CA ALA A 170 5.39 30.29 -5.35
C ALA A 170 6.08 29.81 -4.06
N GLY A 171 6.88 28.74 -4.12
CA GLY A 171 7.65 28.26 -2.97
C GLY A 171 8.69 29.29 -2.50
N LEU A 172 9.47 29.84 -3.43
CA LEU A 172 10.51 30.83 -3.09
C LEU A 172 9.92 32.17 -2.62
N ALA A 173 8.86 32.65 -3.27
CA ALA A 173 8.14 33.86 -2.86
C ALA A 173 7.41 33.67 -1.52
N GLY A 174 7.08 32.43 -1.18
CA GLY A 174 6.55 32.02 0.12
C GLY A 174 7.62 31.68 1.16
N ASN A 175 8.90 32.05 0.93
CA ASN A 175 10.00 31.82 1.89
C ASN A 175 10.24 30.33 2.25
N VAL A 176 9.84 29.40 1.38
CA VAL A 176 10.11 27.97 1.56
C VAL A 176 11.57 27.70 1.16
N PRO A 177 12.39 27.07 2.03
CA PRO A 177 13.77 26.75 1.69
C PRO A 177 13.88 25.87 0.45
N GLY A 178 14.73 26.26 -0.50
CA GLY A 178 14.89 25.54 -1.77
C GLY A 178 15.28 24.06 -1.62
N VAL A 179 16.03 23.72 -0.57
CA VAL A 179 16.40 22.32 -0.24
C VAL A 179 15.17 21.47 0.08
N GLU A 180 14.19 22.03 0.78
CA GLU A 180 12.99 21.30 1.17
C GLU A 180 12.03 21.11 -0.02
N ILE A 181 11.96 22.09 -0.92
CA ILE A 181 11.26 21.95 -2.21
C ILE A 181 11.87 20.80 -3.03
N LEU A 182 13.20 20.70 -3.05
CA LEU A 182 13.92 19.62 -3.75
C LEU A 182 13.66 18.26 -3.07
N GLY A 183 13.61 18.23 -1.74
CA GLY A 183 13.19 17.08 -0.94
C GLY A 183 11.78 16.60 -1.33
N PHE A 184 10.83 17.53 -1.40
CA PHE A 184 9.46 17.26 -1.84
C PHE A 184 9.39 16.66 -3.24
N TYR A 185 10.10 17.24 -4.22
CA TYR A 185 10.14 16.69 -5.57
C TYR A 185 10.74 15.29 -5.62
N THR A 186 11.78 15.03 -4.82
CA THR A 186 12.41 13.71 -4.73
C THR A 186 11.42 12.67 -4.18
N VAL A 187 10.69 12.99 -3.11
CA VAL A 187 9.64 12.13 -2.56
C VAL A 187 8.49 11.95 -3.56
N LEU A 188 8.09 13.00 -4.27
CA LEU A 188 7.03 12.91 -5.29
C LEU A 188 7.43 12.00 -6.45
N VAL A 189 8.65 12.11 -6.98
CA VAL A 189 9.16 11.24 -8.06
C VAL A 189 9.24 9.78 -7.61
N THR A 190 9.76 9.53 -6.40
CA THR A 190 9.87 8.17 -5.86
C THR A 190 8.51 7.56 -5.53
N SER A 191 7.54 8.36 -5.07
CA SER A 191 6.16 7.92 -4.90
C SER A 191 5.50 7.54 -6.24
N CYS A 192 5.75 8.30 -7.31
CA CYS A 192 5.30 7.93 -8.66
C CYS A 192 5.86 6.57 -9.07
N LEU A 193 7.16 6.33 -8.87
CA LEU A 193 7.79 5.04 -9.17
C LEU A 193 7.08 3.90 -8.43
N PHE A 194 6.79 4.09 -7.14
CA PHE A 194 6.08 3.09 -6.32
C PHE A 194 4.66 2.83 -6.81
N PHE A 195 3.82 3.87 -6.89
CA PHE A 195 2.42 3.72 -7.30
C PHE A 195 2.29 3.21 -8.74
N TYR A 196 3.18 3.62 -9.65
CA TYR A 196 3.16 3.15 -11.02
C TYR A 196 3.63 1.70 -11.14
N SER A 197 4.61 1.28 -10.34
CA SER A 197 5.01 -0.13 -10.25
C SER A 197 3.84 -0.98 -9.72
N LEU A 198 3.13 -0.48 -8.71
CA LEU A 198 1.94 -1.14 -8.16
C LEU A 198 0.80 -1.20 -9.19
N ALA A 199 0.59 -0.11 -9.94
CA ALA A 199 -0.40 -0.02 -11.01
C ALA A 199 -0.13 -1.05 -12.12
N LEU A 200 1.13 -1.22 -12.53
CA LEU A 200 1.51 -2.26 -13.49
C LEU A 200 1.26 -3.66 -12.94
N LEU A 201 1.58 -3.91 -11.66
CA LEU A 201 1.37 -5.23 -11.04
C LEU A 201 -0.11 -5.57 -10.97
N PHE A 202 -0.92 -4.63 -10.49
CA PHE A 202 -2.36 -4.76 -10.44
C PHE A 202 -2.94 -4.93 -11.83
N GLY A 203 -2.43 -4.18 -12.82
CA GLY A 203 -2.76 -4.29 -14.24
C GLY A 203 -2.54 -5.68 -14.82
N LEU A 204 -1.41 -6.34 -14.52
CA LEU A 204 -1.05 -7.67 -15.00
C LEU A 204 -1.84 -8.81 -14.32
N VAL A 205 -2.18 -8.66 -13.04
CA VAL A 205 -2.84 -9.72 -12.25
C VAL A 205 -4.37 -9.62 -12.33
N GLY A 206 -4.91 -8.41 -12.52
CA GLY A 206 -6.33 -8.07 -12.35
C GLY A 206 -7.22 -8.22 -13.57
N ASN A 207 -6.87 -9.05 -14.57
CA ASN A 207 -7.58 -9.15 -15.86
C ASN A 207 -9.08 -9.53 -15.80
N TRP A 208 -9.65 -9.76 -14.62
CA TRP A 208 -11.04 -10.15 -14.40
C TRP A 208 -12.06 -9.01 -14.54
N LEU A 209 -11.65 -7.75 -14.39
CA LEU A 209 -12.56 -6.58 -14.42
C LEU A 209 -12.40 -5.67 -15.63
N SER A 210 -11.54 -6.04 -16.59
CA SER A 210 -11.46 -5.34 -17.87
C SER A 210 -11.26 -3.83 -17.66
N GLY A 211 -12.19 -2.98 -18.13
CA GLY A 211 -12.05 -1.51 -18.09
C GLY A 211 -12.32 -0.90 -16.72
N PHE A 212 -13.06 -1.61 -15.88
CA PHE A 212 -13.40 -1.16 -14.53
C PHE A 212 -12.19 -1.27 -13.58
N GLN A 213 -11.21 -2.09 -13.92
CA GLN A 213 -9.96 -2.25 -13.17
C GLN A 213 -9.20 -0.93 -12.98
N ALA A 214 -9.13 -0.09 -14.04
CA ALA A 214 -8.46 1.20 -13.95
C ALA A 214 -9.15 2.14 -12.95
N TRP A 215 -10.48 2.17 -12.95
CA TRP A 215 -11.29 2.95 -12.02
C TRP A 215 -11.12 2.49 -10.57
N LEU A 216 -11.12 1.17 -10.32
CA LEU A 216 -10.88 0.63 -8.97
C LEU A 216 -9.47 0.95 -8.48
N GLY A 217 -8.45 0.76 -9.32
CA GLY A 217 -7.07 1.04 -8.96
C GLY A 217 -6.84 2.51 -8.63
N SER A 218 -7.28 3.42 -9.51
CA SER A 218 -7.14 4.86 -9.26
C SER A 218 -8.03 5.36 -8.13
N GLY A 219 -9.24 4.82 -7.99
CA GLY A 219 -10.16 5.15 -6.90
C GLY A 219 -9.62 4.73 -5.54
N ALA A 220 -8.99 3.56 -5.44
CA ALA A 220 -8.31 3.11 -4.23
C ALA A 220 -7.14 4.02 -3.85
N VAL A 221 -6.32 4.44 -4.82
CA VAL A 221 -5.24 5.41 -4.58
C VAL A 221 -5.80 6.76 -4.12
N LEU A 222 -6.87 7.26 -4.75
CA LEU A 222 -7.51 8.51 -4.36
C LEU A 222 -8.07 8.45 -2.92
N MET A 223 -8.81 7.38 -2.60
CA MET A 223 -9.36 7.18 -1.25
C MET A 223 -8.25 7.10 -0.21
N PHE A 224 -7.17 6.37 -0.51
CA PHE A 224 -6.01 6.26 0.34
C PHE A 224 -5.33 7.62 0.59
N LEU A 225 -5.04 8.37 -0.48
CA LEU A 225 -4.44 9.70 -0.38
C LEU A 225 -5.34 10.68 0.38
N PHE A 226 -6.65 10.60 0.18
CA PHE A 226 -7.61 11.44 0.91
C PHE A 226 -7.64 11.11 2.40
N ILE A 227 -7.75 9.83 2.77
CA ILE A 227 -7.77 9.41 4.18
C ILE A 227 -6.46 9.82 4.87
N THR A 228 -5.32 9.49 4.27
CA THR A 228 -4.01 9.84 4.84
C THR A 228 -3.78 11.34 4.89
N LEU A 229 -4.24 12.12 3.91
CA LEU A 229 -4.17 13.58 3.95
C LEU A 229 -4.98 14.16 5.11
N ASN A 230 -6.16 13.60 5.41
CA ASN A 230 -6.96 14.02 6.56
C ASN A 230 -6.28 13.64 7.89
N VAL A 231 -5.70 12.44 7.98
CA VAL A 231 -4.89 12.05 9.16
C VAL A 231 -3.74 13.04 9.34
N ILE A 232 -3.05 13.37 8.24
CA ILE A 232 -1.92 14.29 8.25
C ILE A 232 -2.34 15.69 8.72
N ASN A 233 -3.49 16.17 8.26
CA ASN A 233 -3.96 17.54 8.53
C ASN A 233 -4.61 17.74 9.91
N TYR A 234 -5.29 16.73 10.46
CA TYR A 234 -6.13 16.91 11.66
C TYR A 234 -5.61 16.23 12.93
N ASN A 235 -5.02 15.03 12.81
CA ASN A 235 -4.75 14.20 13.98
C ASN A 235 -3.28 14.19 14.39
N GLY A 236 -2.38 14.74 13.57
CA GLY A 236 -0.95 14.53 13.73
C GLY A 236 -0.57 13.04 13.68
N ILE A 237 0.63 12.71 14.13
CA ILE A 237 1.14 11.33 14.20
C ILE A 237 0.80 10.74 15.57
N GLY A 238 0.18 9.56 15.58
CA GLY A 238 -0.36 8.93 16.80
C GLY A 238 0.62 8.04 17.56
N ASN A 239 1.87 7.92 17.10
CA ASN A 239 2.88 6.97 17.57
C ASN A 239 2.39 5.51 17.53
N ARG A 240 1.61 5.18 16.50
CA ARG A 240 1.04 3.85 16.26
C ARG A 240 1.62 3.24 14.98
N PRO A 241 1.62 1.91 14.83
CA PRO A 241 2.02 1.27 13.57
C PRO A 241 1.25 1.78 12.33
N THR A 242 0.06 2.34 12.52
CA THR A 242 -0.72 2.98 11.46
C THR A 242 -0.04 4.20 10.83
N ASP A 243 0.85 4.87 11.55
CA ASP A 243 1.56 6.05 11.05
C ASP A 243 2.47 5.70 9.87
N TRP A 244 2.93 4.46 9.78
CA TRP A 244 3.65 3.94 8.60
C TRP A 244 2.90 4.19 7.29
N LEU A 245 1.56 4.16 7.30
CA LEU A 245 0.76 4.41 6.10
C LEU A 245 0.90 5.86 5.59
N THR A 246 1.16 6.83 6.47
CA THR A 246 1.31 8.23 6.05
C THR A 246 2.57 8.44 5.19
N LEU A 247 3.60 7.58 5.34
CA LEU A 247 4.81 7.60 4.49
C LEU A 247 4.55 7.33 3.01
N PHE A 248 3.41 6.72 2.67
CA PHE A 248 3.03 6.51 1.29
C PHE A 248 2.26 7.70 0.70
N ASN A 249 2.04 8.78 1.44
CA ASN A 249 1.49 10.02 0.91
C ASN A 249 2.56 11.13 0.90
N PRO A 250 2.99 11.63 -0.27
CA PRO A 250 3.99 12.70 -0.36
C PRO A 250 3.55 14.02 0.31
N ALA A 251 2.25 14.20 0.57
CA ALA A 251 1.72 15.34 1.33
C ALA A 251 2.23 15.39 2.79
N MET A 252 2.83 14.30 3.31
CA MET A 252 3.45 14.28 4.64
C MET A 252 4.54 15.34 4.83
N LEU A 253 5.12 15.86 3.73
CA LEU A 253 6.14 16.91 3.79
C LEU A 253 5.55 18.31 3.83
N LEU A 254 4.28 18.51 3.46
CA LEU A 254 3.66 19.85 3.42
C LEU A 254 3.67 20.58 4.78
N PRO A 255 3.42 19.90 5.93
CA PRO A 255 3.55 20.54 7.24
C PRO A 255 4.97 21.00 7.59
N TYR A 256 6.00 20.44 6.95
CA TYR A 256 7.39 20.89 7.15
C TYR A 256 7.73 22.12 6.31
N LEU A 257 7.06 22.26 5.16
CA LEU A 257 7.31 23.33 4.18
C LEU A 257 6.56 24.62 4.50
N VAL A 258 5.58 24.56 5.41
CA VAL A 258 4.72 25.68 5.77
C VAL A 258 4.74 25.80 7.29
N ASP A 259 5.06 26.97 7.82
CA ASP A 259 5.12 27.26 9.26
C ASP A 259 3.71 27.35 9.91
N ASP A 260 2.78 26.48 9.52
CA ASP A 260 1.39 26.48 9.97
C ASP A 260 0.91 25.05 10.21
N GLY A 261 0.41 24.77 11.42
CA GLY A 261 -0.04 23.44 11.86
C GLY A 261 -1.23 22.90 11.05
N ASN A 262 -2.00 23.77 10.39
CA ASN A 262 -3.10 23.39 9.48
C ASN A 262 -2.88 23.98 8.08
N PHE A 263 -2.06 23.30 7.29
CA PHE A 263 -1.67 23.76 5.95
C PHE A 263 -2.85 23.83 4.96
N LEU A 264 -3.94 23.08 5.18
CA LEU A 264 -5.14 23.12 4.32
C LEU A 264 -6.14 24.20 4.73
N ASN A 265 -6.42 24.38 6.03
CA ASN A 265 -7.47 25.27 6.56
C ASN A 265 -6.99 26.09 7.77
N PRO A 266 -6.19 27.14 7.52
CA PRO A 266 -5.65 28.01 8.57
C PRO A 266 -6.67 28.90 9.29
N GLU A 267 -7.93 28.93 8.83
CA GLU A 267 -9.01 29.65 9.54
C GLU A 267 -9.24 29.13 10.96
N ARG A 268 -8.78 27.90 11.25
CA ARG A 268 -8.76 27.29 12.59
C ARG A 268 -7.31 27.06 13.02
N THR A 269 -6.57 28.11 13.33
CA THR A 269 -5.31 27.98 14.07
C THR A 269 -5.62 27.63 15.53
N TYR A 270 -5.95 26.36 15.78
CA TYR A 270 -5.53 25.79 17.05
C TYR A 270 -4.01 25.64 16.97
N ASP A 271 -3.33 25.95 18.07
CA ASP A 271 -1.92 25.60 18.28
C ASP A 271 -1.84 24.07 18.37
N SER A 272 -2.04 23.43 17.22
CA SER A 272 -1.94 21.99 17.05
C SER A 272 -0.45 21.72 17.10
N SER A 273 -0.02 21.14 18.23
CA SER A 273 1.34 20.66 18.41
C SER A 273 1.77 19.95 17.14
N ARG A 274 2.96 20.33 16.62
CA ARG A 274 3.55 19.78 15.39
C ARG A 274 3.90 18.30 15.58
N GLY A 275 2.89 17.42 15.65
CA GLY A 275 3.04 16.00 15.96
C GLY A 275 3.92 15.23 14.96
N PHE A 276 4.26 15.83 13.81
CA PHE A 276 5.21 15.27 12.85
C PHE A 276 6.67 15.36 13.32
N LEU A 277 7.02 16.34 14.15
CA LEU A 277 8.39 16.48 14.68
C LEU A 277 8.75 15.32 15.62
N ASP A 278 7.76 14.75 16.28
CA ASP A 278 7.87 13.69 17.29
C ASP A 278 7.84 12.28 16.67
N TRP A 279 8.02 12.17 15.35
CA TRP A 279 7.95 10.88 14.66
C TRP A 279 9.20 10.03 14.88
N LEU A 280 9.00 8.81 15.39
CA LEU A 280 10.08 7.92 15.79
C LEU A 280 10.00 6.54 15.10
N TRP A 281 11.17 5.99 14.76
CA TRP A 281 11.33 4.62 14.27
C TRP A 281 12.50 3.95 14.99
N PHE A 282 12.24 2.92 15.82
CA PHE A 282 13.22 2.34 16.75
C PHE A 282 14.02 3.41 17.52
N TYR A 283 13.33 4.33 18.19
CA TYR A 283 13.92 5.44 18.94
C TYR A 283 14.67 6.49 18.08
N LEU A 284 14.74 6.33 16.76
CA LEU A 284 15.35 7.32 15.86
C LEU A 284 14.32 8.39 15.49
N PRO A 285 14.59 9.68 15.75
CA PRO A 285 13.67 10.78 15.46
C PRO A 285 13.68 11.10 13.97
N ILE A 286 12.99 10.29 13.18
CA ILE A 286 12.88 10.42 11.73
C ILE A 286 12.12 11.69 11.33
N GLY A 287 11.19 12.15 12.16
CA GLY A 287 10.36 13.31 11.92
C GLY A 287 10.97 14.65 12.31
N ALA A 288 12.12 14.67 12.99
CA ALA A 288 12.67 15.90 13.55
C ALA A 288 13.03 16.97 12.51
N LYS A 289 13.33 16.58 11.26
CA LYS A 289 13.69 17.49 10.18
C LYS A 289 13.06 17.05 8.86
N ALA A 290 12.77 18.01 7.98
CA ALA A 290 12.21 17.75 6.65
C ALA A 290 13.07 16.78 5.83
N TRP A 291 14.40 16.89 5.90
CA TRP A 291 15.32 16.06 5.13
C TRP A 291 15.40 14.62 5.66
N THR A 292 15.33 14.39 6.98
CA THR A 292 15.31 13.03 7.55
C THR A 292 14.01 12.33 7.18
N ALA A 293 12.88 13.05 7.27
CA ALA A 293 11.57 12.56 6.85
C ALA A 293 11.56 12.24 5.34
N SER A 294 12.12 13.12 4.51
CA SER A 294 12.25 12.91 3.07
C SER A 294 13.10 11.68 2.73
N GLY A 295 14.27 11.56 3.37
CA GLY A 295 15.16 10.42 3.17
C GLY A 295 14.51 9.09 3.57
N PHE A 296 13.81 9.07 4.71
CA PHE A 296 13.09 7.89 5.16
C PHE A 296 11.92 7.51 4.23
N ALA A 297 11.16 8.50 3.74
CA ALA A 297 10.10 8.27 2.76
C ALA A 297 10.65 7.70 1.44
N VAL A 298 11.76 8.23 0.92
CA VAL A 298 12.43 7.70 -0.28
C VAL A 298 12.87 6.26 -0.09
N LEU A 299 13.48 5.94 1.05
CA LEU A 299 13.88 4.57 1.38
C LEU A 299 12.66 3.64 1.46
N ASN A 300 11.57 4.07 2.09
CA ASN A 300 10.32 3.31 2.16
C ASN A 300 9.75 3.04 0.75
N TYR A 301 9.61 4.06 -0.09
CA TYR A 301 9.15 3.87 -1.48
C TYR A 301 10.07 2.94 -2.28
N GLY A 302 11.38 3.10 -2.16
CA GLY A 302 12.36 2.24 -2.85
C GLY A 302 12.27 0.78 -2.42
N LEU A 303 12.15 0.54 -1.12
CA LEU A 303 12.04 -0.79 -0.52
C LEU A 303 10.81 -1.55 -1.02
N TRP A 304 9.64 -0.91 -0.99
CA TRP A 304 8.40 -1.56 -1.44
C TRP A 304 8.32 -1.66 -2.96
N SER A 305 8.89 -0.69 -3.69
CA SER A 305 9.04 -0.81 -5.15
C SER A 305 9.87 -2.04 -5.50
N TYR A 306 11.00 -2.28 -4.81
CA TYR A 306 11.82 -3.47 -5.04
C TYR A 306 10.99 -4.77 -4.92
N TRP A 307 10.18 -4.91 -3.87
CA TRP A 307 9.34 -6.09 -3.66
C TRP A 307 8.25 -6.24 -4.73
N ILE A 308 7.65 -5.13 -5.17
CA ILE A 308 6.69 -5.12 -6.30
C ILE A 308 7.37 -5.61 -7.59
N TRP A 309 8.60 -5.16 -7.86
CA TRP A 309 9.36 -5.56 -9.05
C TRP A 309 9.72 -7.05 -9.06
N GLN A 310 9.89 -7.69 -7.89
CA GLN A 310 10.05 -9.15 -7.82
C GLN A 310 8.80 -9.89 -8.33
N GLY A 311 7.61 -9.34 -8.11
CA GLY A 311 6.35 -9.86 -8.62
C GLY A 311 6.16 -9.57 -10.12
N LEU A 312 6.43 -8.33 -10.54
CA LEU A 312 6.34 -7.91 -11.94
C LEU A 312 7.19 -8.80 -12.87
N ASP A 313 8.44 -9.05 -12.50
CA ASP A 313 9.37 -9.85 -13.33
C ASP A 313 8.85 -11.28 -13.57
N ARG A 314 8.21 -11.88 -12.56
CA ARG A 314 7.64 -13.22 -12.65
C ARG A 314 6.34 -13.27 -13.44
N CYS A 315 5.41 -12.37 -13.12
CA CYS A 315 4.09 -12.34 -13.73
C CYS A 315 4.12 -11.87 -15.18
N PHE A 316 5.07 -11.02 -15.56
CA PHE A 316 5.19 -10.54 -16.93
C PHE A 316 5.44 -11.69 -17.92
N HIS A 317 6.43 -12.53 -17.67
CA HIS A 317 6.75 -13.66 -18.54
C HIS A 317 5.82 -14.87 -18.36
N ASN A 318 5.38 -15.15 -17.13
CA ASN A 318 4.58 -16.33 -16.80
C ASN A 318 3.31 -15.95 -16.05
N PRO A 319 2.20 -15.64 -16.74
CA PRO A 319 0.95 -15.20 -16.11
C PRO A 319 0.29 -16.29 -15.25
N SER A 320 0.62 -17.57 -15.46
CA SER A 320 0.10 -18.70 -14.68
C SER A 320 0.95 -19.06 -13.46
N ALA A 321 2.10 -18.42 -13.27
CA ALA A 321 2.99 -18.66 -12.14
C ALA A 321 2.52 -17.91 -10.88
N THR A 322 3.02 -18.34 -9.71
CA THR A 322 2.84 -17.61 -8.45
C THR A 322 3.54 -16.25 -8.52
N LEU A 323 2.90 -15.22 -7.95
CA LEU A 323 3.38 -13.83 -7.92
C LEU A 323 4.77 -13.75 -7.28
N LEU A 324 4.95 -14.43 -6.16
CA LEU A 324 6.21 -14.48 -5.43
C LEU A 324 6.75 -15.91 -5.38
N SER A 325 8.08 -16.03 -5.29
CA SER A 325 8.69 -17.27 -4.84
C SER A 325 8.67 -17.38 -3.32
N LYS A 326 8.71 -18.60 -2.80
CA LYS A 326 8.77 -18.86 -1.34
C LYS A 326 9.96 -18.17 -0.67
N ARG A 327 11.12 -18.13 -1.35
CA ARG A 327 12.30 -17.40 -0.85
C ARG A 327 12.07 -15.89 -0.76
N GLN A 328 11.44 -15.32 -1.78
CA GLN A 328 11.10 -13.89 -1.80
C GLN A 328 10.07 -13.57 -0.71
N SER A 329 9.07 -14.44 -0.46
CA SER A 329 8.13 -14.20 0.64
C SER A 329 8.80 -14.15 2.00
N TYR A 330 9.77 -15.04 2.27
CA TYR A 330 10.47 -15.05 3.57
C TYR A 330 11.19 -13.73 3.84
N GLY A 331 11.86 -13.18 2.81
CA GLY A 331 12.49 -11.87 2.91
C GLY A 331 11.48 -10.73 3.03
N LEU A 332 10.37 -10.80 2.30
CA LEU A 332 9.29 -9.80 2.37
C LEU A 332 8.68 -9.75 3.78
N THR A 333 8.38 -10.91 4.37
CA THR A 333 7.84 -10.99 5.73
C THR A 333 8.84 -10.44 6.75
N ALA A 334 10.11 -10.87 6.71
CA ALA A 334 11.11 -10.32 7.64
C ALA A 334 11.22 -8.79 7.53
N CYS A 335 11.24 -8.28 6.29
CA CYS A 335 11.31 -6.85 6.01
C CYS A 335 10.08 -6.09 6.53
N PHE A 336 8.87 -6.62 6.30
CA PHE A 336 7.61 -6.00 6.72
C PHE A 336 7.52 -5.92 8.25
N GLU A 337 7.86 -7.00 8.94
CA GLU A 337 7.82 -7.08 10.41
C GLU A 337 8.81 -6.12 11.05
N VAL A 338 10.04 -6.00 10.52
CA VAL A 338 11.04 -5.04 11.03
C VAL A 338 10.56 -3.60 10.88
N VAL A 339 9.98 -3.25 9.72
CA VAL A 339 9.48 -1.88 9.48
C VAL A 339 8.36 -1.54 10.46
N LEU A 340 7.35 -2.41 10.58
CA LEU A 340 6.22 -2.20 11.49
C LEU A 340 6.64 -2.16 12.96
N LEU A 341 7.52 -3.07 13.36
CA LEU A 341 8.02 -3.11 14.73
C LEU A 341 8.73 -1.81 15.10
N GLY A 342 9.45 -1.20 14.16
CA GLY A 342 10.11 0.08 14.40
C GLY A 342 9.14 1.22 14.75
N PHE A 343 7.95 1.24 14.15
CA PHE A 343 6.88 2.17 14.51
C PHE A 343 6.15 1.75 15.80
N ALA A 344 6.02 0.45 16.06
CA ALA A 344 5.42 -0.06 17.29
C ALA A 344 6.27 0.25 18.54
N MET A 345 7.58 0.45 18.38
CA MET A 345 8.55 0.73 19.45
C MET A 345 8.82 2.24 19.66
N SER A 346 7.83 3.12 19.50
CA SER A 346 8.01 4.57 19.71
C SER A 346 8.10 4.95 21.20
N PRO A 347 9.16 5.66 21.65
CA PRO A 347 9.43 5.93 23.07
C PRO A 347 8.83 7.20 23.70
N GLU A 348 8.33 8.17 22.93
CA GLU A 348 8.34 9.55 23.44
C GLU A 348 7.29 9.92 24.47
N VAL A 349 6.32 9.06 24.74
CA VAL A 349 5.47 9.32 25.89
C VAL A 349 6.04 8.55 27.08
N THR A 350 6.68 9.26 27.99
CA THR A 350 7.04 8.73 29.32
C THR A 350 5.83 8.15 30.05
N SER A 351 4.61 8.56 29.69
CA SER A 351 3.37 7.88 30.10
C SER A 351 3.18 6.52 29.43
N TRP A 352 3.61 6.30 28.18
CA TRP A 352 3.43 5.04 27.41
C TRP A 352 4.25 3.86 27.91
N ARG A 353 5.52 4.06 28.29
CA ARG A 353 6.32 2.97 28.90
C ARG A 353 5.75 2.53 30.26
N ASN A 354 5.09 3.47 30.93
CA ASN A 354 4.34 3.26 32.17
C ASN A 354 2.85 2.98 31.90
N HIS A 355 2.41 2.95 30.64
CA HIS A 355 1.04 2.64 30.24
C HIS A 355 1.02 1.15 29.89
N PRO A 356 0.59 0.27 30.82
CA PRO A 356 0.68 -1.17 30.61
C PRO A 356 -0.08 -1.63 29.34
N ALA A 357 -1.10 -0.89 28.91
CA ALA A 357 -1.89 -1.16 27.71
C ALA A 357 -1.21 -0.76 26.38
N GLY A 358 -0.16 0.07 26.39
CA GLY A 358 0.48 0.57 25.15
C GLY A 358 1.10 -0.53 24.29
N LEU A 359 1.68 -1.57 24.92
CA LEU A 359 2.12 -2.77 24.20
C LEU A 359 0.96 -3.42 23.45
N PHE A 360 -0.16 -3.57 24.16
CA PHE A 360 -1.32 -4.30 23.65
C PHE A 360 -1.99 -3.54 22.50
N GLU A 361 -2.16 -2.22 22.63
CA GLU A 361 -2.70 -1.38 21.54
C GLU A 361 -1.88 -1.51 20.25
N ASN A 362 -0.55 -1.33 20.34
CA ASN A 362 0.32 -1.45 19.16
C ASN A 362 0.36 -2.88 18.62
N PHE A 363 0.33 -3.89 19.51
CA PHE A 363 0.27 -5.29 19.14
C PHE A 363 -0.98 -5.63 18.32
N GLN A 364 -2.15 -5.10 18.69
CA GLN A 364 -3.39 -5.30 17.93
C GLN A 364 -3.28 -4.73 16.52
N TRP A 365 -2.67 -3.56 16.34
CA TRP A 365 -2.43 -2.96 15.02
C TRP A 365 -1.44 -3.80 14.19
N VAL A 366 -0.34 -4.26 14.79
CA VAL A 366 0.62 -5.14 14.13
C VAL A 366 -0.05 -6.42 13.63
N LEU A 367 -0.89 -7.06 14.44
CA LEU A 367 -1.64 -8.24 14.03
C LEU A 367 -2.67 -7.96 12.93
N GLY A 368 -3.30 -6.79 12.94
CA GLY A 368 -4.15 -6.34 11.84
C GLY A 368 -3.39 -6.23 10.51
N PHE A 369 -2.20 -5.62 10.53
CA PHE A 369 -1.33 -5.55 9.35
C PHE A 369 -0.81 -6.93 8.92
N ASN A 370 -0.47 -7.80 9.87
CA ASN A 370 -0.01 -9.15 9.57
C ASN A 370 -1.13 -9.99 8.95
N LEU A 371 -2.39 -9.84 9.41
CA LEU A 371 -3.52 -10.46 8.75
C LEU A 371 -3.56 -10.08 7.25
N VAL A 372 -3.46 -8.79 6.93
CA VAL A 372 -3.46 -8.30 5.53
C VAL A 372 -2.26 -8.85 4.74
N LEU A 373 -1.05 -8.83 5.33
CA LEU A 373 0.15 -9.39 4.71
C LEU A 373 -0.03 -10.88 4.40
N PHE A 374 -0.45 -11.67 5.38
CA PHE A 374 -0.56 -13.12 5.24
C PHE A 374 -1.67 -13.53 4.28
N LEU A 375 -2.81 -12.82 4.27
CA LEU A 375 -3.84 -13.02 3.24
C LEU A 375 -3.29 -12.73 1.84
N SER A 376 -2.51 -11.66 1.69
CA SER A 376 -1.85 -11.31 0.42
C SER A 376 -0.80 -12.35 0.01
N LEU A 377 -0.02 -12.86 0.97
CA LEU A 377 0.96 -13.93 0.73
C LEU A 377 0.31 -15.25 0.36
N ILE A 378 -0.81 -15.62 1.00
CA ILE A 378 -1.60 -16.80 0.66
C ILE A 378 -2.04 -16.69 -0.81
N ALA A 379 -2.58 -15.55 -1.23
CA ALA A 379 -2.95 -15.32 -2.63
C ALA A 379 -1.72 -15.35 -3.57
N ALA A 380 -0.59 -14.76 -3.16
CA ALA A 380 0.62 -14.63 -3.97
C ALA A 380 1.41 -15.95 -4.13
N LEU A 381 1.34 -16.84 -3.14
CA LEU A 381 2.13 -18.08 -3.07
C LEU A 381 1.35 -19.33 -3.46
N SER A 382 0.02 -19.28 -3.48
CA SER A 382 -0.78 -20.49 -3.69
C SER A 382 -0.80 -20.93 -5.15
N PRO A 383 -0.20 -22.09 -5.49
CA PRO A 383 -0.24 -22.61 -6.86
C PRO A 383 -1.66 -23.02 -7.25
N GLN A 384 -2.00 -22.80 -8.52
CA GLN A 384 -3.24 -23.28 -9.10
C GLN A 384 -3.24 -24.80 -9.29
N ARG A 385 -4.43 -25.38 -9.52
CA ARG A 385 -4.64 -26.82 -9.71
C ARG A 385 -3.64 -27.49 -10.64
N GLN A 386 -3.37 -26.93 -11.82
CA GLN A 386 -2.50 -27.55 -12.82
C GLN A 386 -1.06 -27.67 -12.31
N ALA A 387 -0.49 -26.59 -11.76
CA ALA A 387 0.84 -26.60 -11.17
C ALA A 387 0.94 -27.59 -9.99
N MET A 388 -0.12 -27.71 -9.19
CA MET A 388 -0.22 -28.70 -8.11
C MET A 388 -0.29 -30.14 -8.61
N GLN A 389 -1.01 -30.41 -9.71
CA GLN A 389 -1.07 -31.73 -10.33
C GLN A 389 0.27 -32.14 -10.91
N ASP A 390 0.95 -31.22 -11.60
CA ASP A 390 2.28 -31.47 -12.15
C ASP A 390 3.28 -31.74 -11.03
N TRP A 391 3.24 -30.95 -9.95
CA TRP A 391 4.05 -31.21 -8.77
C TRP A 391 3.74 -32.58 -8.13
N ALA A 392 2.46 -32.92 -7.98
CA ALA A 392 2.04 -34.19 -7.37
C ALA A 392 2.50 -35.41 -8.20
N ARG A 393 2.52 -35.31 -9.53
CA ARG A 393 3.00 -36.37 -10.43
C ARG A 393 4.52 -36.49 -10.45
N TYR A 394 5.24 -35.37 -10.58
CA TYR A 394 6.70 -35.38 -10.81
C TYR A 394 7.54 -35.32 -9.52
N ARG A 395 6.92 -35.17 -8.33
CA ARG A 395 7.64 -35.17 -7.04
C ARG A 395 8.52 -36.39 -6.81
N HIS A 396 8.17 -37.55 -7.38
CA HIS A 396 8.91 -38.79 -7.22
C HIS A 396 10.19 -38.81 -8.08
N GLN A 397 10.17 -38.21 -9.27
CA GLN A 397 11.35 -38.09 -10.14
C GLN A 397 12.36 -37.08 -9.56
N GLN A 398 11.88 -35.98 -8.98
CA GLN A 398 12.74 -35.00 -8.29
C GLN A 398 13.44 -35.57 -7.04
N ARG A 399 12.98 -36.71 -6.52
CA ARG A 399 13.58 -37.44 -5.40
C ARG A 399 14.91 -38.12 -5.79
N SER A 400 15.09 -38.47 -7.05
CA SER A 400 16.29 -39.13 -7.58
C SER A 400 17.40 -38.13 -7.94
N ALA A 401 17.05 -36.95 -8.47
CA ALA A 401 18.02 -36.02 -9.07
C ALA A 401 18.68 -35.03 -8.10
N ARG A 402 18.13 -34.79 -6.89
CA ARG A 402 18.70 -33.83 -5.92
C ARG A 402 18.80 -34.44 -4.52
N LYS A 403 20.03 -34.51 -3.97
CA LYS A 403 20.41 -34.99 -2.61
C LYS A 403 19.72 -34.28 -1.42
N GLY A 404 18.68 -33.46 -1.63
CA GLY A 404 18.04 -32.62 -0.60
C GLY A 404 16.64 -33.07 -0.13
N GLY A 405 16.11 -34.18 -0.62
CA GLY A 405 14.87 -34.78 -0.09
C GLY A 405 13.57 -34.00 -0.31
N MET A 406 12.47 -34.54 0.23
CA MET A 406 11.10 -34.02 0.10
C MET A 406 10.92 -32.66 0.81
N VAL A 407 11.47 -32.51 2.01
CA VAL A 407 11.32 -31.30 2.84
C VAL A 407 11.89 -30.06 2.14
N ARG A 408 13.10 -30.15 1.56
CA ARG A 408 13.69 -29.04 0.79
C ARG A 408 12.81 -28.63 -0.40
N ASN A 409 12.14 -29.59 -1.04
CA ASN A 409 11.22 -29.27 -2.13
C ASN A 409 9.92 -28.60 -1.63
N LEU A 410 9.40 -28.95 -0.46
CA LEU A 410 8.22 -28.27 0.10
C LEU A 410 8.54 -26.83 0.55
N ILE A 411 9.75 -26.59 1.04
CA ILE A 411 10.22 -25.26 1.48
C ILE A 411 10.55 -24.37 0.28
N TRP A 412 11.28 -24.88 -0.71
CA TRP A 412 11.84 -24.06 -1.79
C TRP A 412 11.17 -24.25 -3.15
N GLY A 413 10.33 -25.28 -3.31
CA GLY A 413 9.74 -25.66 -4.59
C GLY A 413 8.66 -24.69 -5.05
N LYS A 414 8.79 -24.18 -6.28
CA LYS A 414 7.90 -23.19 -6.89
C LYS A 414 6.43 -23.66 -6.99
N ASN A 415 6.21 -24.95 -7.24
CA ASN A 415 4.88 -25.52 -7.44
C ASN A 415 4.38 -26.34 -6.24
N SER A 416 5.10 -26.30 -5.12
CA SER A 416 4.75 -27.08 -3.94
C SER A 416 3.64 -26.37 -3.13
N PRO A 417 2.85 -27.12 -2.34
CA PRO A 417 1.70 -26.56 -1.60
C PRO A 417 2.07 -25.33 -0.76
N ALA A 418 1.15 -24.37 -0.69
CA ALA A 418 1.33 -23.10 0.02
C ALA A 418 1.46 -23.20 1.55
N PRO A 419 0.70 -24.07 2.28
CA PRO A 419 0.61 -23.98 3.74
C PRO A 419 1.96 -24.01 4.47
N ILE A 420 2.91 -24.85 4.02
CA ILE A 420 4.24 -24.93 4.65
C ILE A 420 5.06 -23.66 4.43
N ALA A 421 4.91 -23.00 3.28
CA ALA A 421 5.55 -21.71 3.06
C ALA A 421 4.95 -20.65 3.98
N VAL A 422 3.64 -20.68 4.20
CA VAL A 422 2.97 -19.76 5.13
C VAL A 422 3.41 -20.01 6.57
N VAL A 423 3.52 -21.27 7.01
CA VAL A 423 4.08 -21.63 8.32
C VAL A 423 5.48 -21.07 8.52
N LEU A 424 6.35 -21.13 7.51
CA LEU A 424 7.70 -20.57 7.61
C LEU A 424 7.72 -19.04 7.65
N ASN A 425 6.85 -18.36 6.88
CA ASN A 425 6.69 -16.92 6.99
C ASN A 425 6.18 -16.53 8.39
N LEU A 426 5.21 -17.26 8.95
CA LEU A 426 4.72 -17.06 10.32
C LEU A 426 5.82 -17.27 11.36
N ALA A 427 6.65 -18.30 11.22
CA ALA A 427 7.77 -18.54 12.12
C ALA A 427 8.78 -17.39 12.10
N ILE A 428 9.06 -16.81 10.92
CA ILE A 428 9.90 -15.61 10.79
C ILE A 428 9.25 -14.42 11.50
N ALA A 429 7.96 -14.17 11.29
CA ALA A 429 7.22 -13.11 11.97
C ALA A 429 7.28 -13.26 13.50
N PHE A 430 7.02 -14.47 14.01
CA PHE A 430 7.05 -14.74 15.44
C PHE A 430 8.45 -14.58 16.02
N THR A 431 9.50 -14.96 15.28
CA THR A 431 10.89 -14.79 15.72
C THR A 431 11.24 -13.30 15.93
N ILE A 432 10.61 -12.40 15.17
CA ILE A 432 10.81 -10.95 15.29
C ILE A 432 9.93 -10.36 16.41
N LEU A 433 8.68 -10.78 16.50
CA LEU A 433 7.71 -10.22 17.46
C LEU A 433 7.87 -10.76 18.89
N LEU A 434 8.29 -12.02 19.07
CA LEU A 434 8.42 -12.63 20.40
C LEU A 434 9.42 -11.89 21.30
N PRO A 435 10.65 -11.54 20.86
CA PRO A 435 11.57 -10.76 21.67
C PRO A 435 10.97 -9.44 22.14
N TRP A 436 10.22 -8.74 21.28
CA TRP A 436 9.57 -7.47 21.64
C TRP A 436 8.56 -7.64 22.78
N ILE A 437 7.69 -8.66 22.71
CA ILE A 437 6.70 -8.95 23.76
C ILE A 437 7.37 -9.37 25.06
N LEU A 438 8.39 -10.23 24.98
CA LEU A 438 9.07 -10.78 26.16
C LEU A 438 9.88 -9.71 26.90
N LEU A 439 10.59 -8.86 26.15
CA LEU A 439 11.44 -7.79 26.68
C LEU A 439 10.67 -6.54 27.12
N TRP A 440 9.37 -6.43 26.80
CA TRP A 440 8.54 -5.34 27.32
C TRP A 440 8.52 -5.35 28.87
N PRO A 441 8.34 -4.21 29.57
CA PRO A 441 8.15 -4.22 31.03
C PRO A 441 7.02 -5.16 31.48
N ALA A 442 7.14 -5.77 32.66
CA ALA A 442 6.14 -6.70 33.17
C ALA A 442 4.76 -6.04 33.24
N SER A 443 3.78 -6.60 32.52
CA SER A 443 2.40 -6.11 32.46
C SER A 443 1.43 -7.29 32.37
N GLU A 444 0.18 -7.07 32.79
CA GLU A 444 -0.91 -8.04 32.68
C GLU A 444 -1.23 -8.43 31.23
N TYR A 445 -0.85 -7.59 30.26
CA TYR A 445 -1.11 -7.78 28.83
C TYR A 445 -0.13 -8.70 28.11
N LYS A 446 0.98 -9.11 28.75
CA LYS A 446 1.98 -10.00 28.14
C LYS A 446 1.41 -11.37 27.78
N ILE A 447 0.72 -12.01 28.72
CA ILE A 447 0.16 -13.35 28.53
C ILE A 447 -0.94 -13.33 27.45
N PRO A 448 -1.91 -12.39 27.47
CA PRO A 448 -2.86 -12.20 26.38
C PRO A 448 -2.20 -12.00 25.01
N ALA A 449 -1.12 -11.22 24.93
CA ALA A 449 -0.40 -11.00 23.67
C ALA A 449 0.23 -12.31 23.11
N LEU A 450 0.80 -13.15 23.98
CA LEU A 450 1.34 -14.46 23.58
C LEU A 450 0.24 -15.40 23.07
N TRP A 451 -0.91 -15.45 23.75
CA TRP A 451 -2.07 -16.20 23.27
C TRP A 451 -2.60 -15.65 21.94
N GLY A 452 -2.65 -14.32 21.80
CA GLY A 452 -3.02 -13.63 20.57
C GLY A 452 -2.13 -14.03 19.40
N LEU A 453 -0.81 -14.11 19.59
CA LEU A 453 0.12 -14.61 18.57
C LEU A 453 -0.21 -16.06 18.17
N LEU A 454 -0.36 -16.97 19.14
CA LEU A 454 -0.60 -18.38 18.86
C LEU A 454 -1.90 -18.60 18.08
N LEU A 455 -3.00 -17.97 18.54
CA LEU A 455 -4.31 -18.05 17.90
C LEU A 455 -4.32 -17.39 16.51
N HIS A 456 -3.61 -16.28 16.34
CA HIS A 456 -3.45 -15.66 15.03
C HIS A 456 -2.68 -16.59 14.07
N GLY A 457 -1.59 -17.21 14.53
CA GLY A 457 -0.81 -18.15 13.73
C GLY A 457 -1.61 -19.35 13.26
N SER A 458 -2.37 -19.99 14.16
CA SER A 458 -3.24 -21.12 13.79
C SER A 458 -4.31 -20.70 12.78
N LEU A 459 -4.93 -19.53 12.96
CA LEU A 459 -5.92 -19.01 12.03
C LEU A 459 -5.35 -18.75 10.62
N ILE A 460 -4.16 -18.16 10.51
CA ILE A 460 -3.52 -17.92 9.20
C ILE A 460 -3.21 -19.24 8.48
N ILE A 461 -2.72 -20.26 9.20
CA ILE A 461 -2.48 -21.60 8.62
C ILE A 461 -3.81 -22.23 8.16
N PHE A 462 -4.89 -21.96 8.89
CA PHE A 462 -6.23 -22.44 8.54
C PHE A 462 -6.68 -21.82 7.21
N TYR A 463 -6.58 -20.50 7.07
CA TYR A 463 -6.89 -19.83 5.80
C TYR A 463 -6.01 -20.31 4.65
N ALA A 464 -4.71 -20.49 4.86
CA ALA A 464 -3.80 -21.02 3.84
C ALA A 464 -4.21 -22.41 3.35
N THR A 465 -4.66 -23.28 4.28
CA THR A 465 -5.07 -24.65 3.97
C THR A 465 -6.41 -24.66 3.24
N VAL A 466 -7.37 -23.84 3.65
CA VAL A 466 -8.67 -23.70 2.97
C VAL A 466 -8.48 -23.19 1.54
N VAL A 467 -7.70 -22.11 1.36
CA VAL A 467 -7.43 -21.56 0.02
C VAL A 467 -6.79 -22.61 -0.87
N GLN A 468 -5.79 -23.34 -0.37
CA GLN A 468 -5.13 -24.38 -1.15
C GLN A 468 -6.09 -25.50 -1.57
N LEU A 469 -7.00 -25.93 -0.70
CA LEU A 469 -8.05 -26.91 -1.00
C LEU A 469 -9.03 -26.38 -2.05
N MET A 470 -9.49 -25.14 -1.91
CA MET A 470 -10.43 -24.53 -2.87
C MET A 470 -9.79 -24.36 -4.24
N LEU A 471 -8.50 -24.03 -4.32
CA LEU A 471 -7.75 -23.97 -5.58
C LEU A 471 -7.52 -25.34 -6.25
N LEU A 472 -7.80 -26.46 -5.57
CA LEU A 472 -7.79 -27.80 -6.16
C LEU A 472 -9.16 -28.21 -6.75
N MET A 473 -10.22 -27.45 -6.47
CA MET A 473 -11.55 -27.69 -7.04
C MET A 473 -11.50 -27.69 -8.57
N LYS A 474 -12.35 -28.54 -9.17
CA LYS A 474 -12.47 -28.68 -10.63
C LYS A 474 -13.21 -27.50 -11.30
N THR A 475 -13.66 -26.50 -10.54
CA THR A 475 -14.44 -25.37 -11.06
C THR A 475 -13.54 -24.34 -11.77
N PRO A 476 -14.05 -23.69 -12.83
CA PRO A 476 -13.28 -22.68 -13.58
C PRO A 476 -13.02 -21.41 -12.74
N LYS A 477 -13.96 -21.03 -11.86
CA LYS A 477 -13.88 -19.84 -10.99
C LYS A 477 -13.33 -20.12 -9.59
N ARG A 478 -12.50 -21.15 -9.43
CA ARG A 478 -11.95 -21.59 -8.12
C ARG A 478 -11.25 -20.49 -7.30
N SER A 479 -10.55 -19.56 -7.97
CA SER A 479 -9.89 -18.43 -7.31
C SER A 479 -10.90 -17.46 -6.68
N ALA A 480 -12.02 -17.21 -7.37
CA ALA A 480 -13.11 -16.39 -6.85
C ALA A 480 -13.79 -17.07 -5.64
N TRP A 481 -13.99 -18.39 -5.70
CA TRP A 481 -14.52 -19.15 -4.55
C TRP A 481 -13.58 -19.13 -3.35
N ALA A 482 -12.26 -19.28 -3.57
CA ALA A 482 -11.27 -19.18 -2.51
C ALA A 482 -11.26 -17.78 -1.87
N ALA A 483 -11.29 -16.72 -2.69
CA ALA A 483 -11.37 -15.34 -2.21
C ALA A 483 -12.67 -15.08 -1.45
N ALA A 484 -13.81 -15.53 -1.97
CA ALA A 484 -15.12 -15.35 -1.33
C ALA A 484 -15.22 -16.06 0.02
N ALA A 485 -14.68 -17.28 0.14
CA ALA A 485 -14.70 -18.01 1.41
C ALA A 485 -13.85 -17.34 2.49
N VAL A 486 -12.62 -16.92 2.14
CA VAL A 486 -11.75 -16.21 3.08
C VAL A 486 -12.34 -14.85 3.45
N ALA A 487 -12.84 -14.09 2.47
CA ALA A 487 -13.54 -12.84 2.73
C ALA A 487 -14.72 -13.06 3.67
N GLY A 488 -15.53 -14.10 3.43
CA GLY A 488 -16.63 -14.49 4.31
C GLY A 488 -16.18 -14.81 5.73
N PHE A 489 -15.09 -15.58 5.91
CA PHE A 489 -14.55 -15.88 7.24
C PHE A 489 -14.02 -14.65 7.97
N VAL A 490 -13.54 -13.64 7.24
CA VAL A 490 -13.04 -12.39 7.85
C VAL A 490 -14.16 -11.44 8.19
N THR A 491 -15.15 -11.27 7.31
CA THR A 491 -16.15 -10.20 7.44
C THR A 491 -17.46 -10.65 8.06
N LEU A 492 -17.92 -11.89 7.83
CA LEU A 492 -19.23 -12.34 8.33
C LEU A 492 -19.28 -12.42 9.86
N PRO A 493 -18.29 -12.97 10.59
CA PRO A 493 -18.40 -13.08 12.04
C PRO A 493 -18.59 -11.71 12.72
N PRO A 494 -17.78 -10.67 12.46
CA PRO A 494 -18.01 -9.34 13.04
C PRO A 494 -19.38 -8.74 12.70
N ILE A 495 -19.88 -8.93 11.47
CA ILE A 495 -21.20 -8.44 11.06
C ILE A 495 -22.31 -9.14 11.84
N ILE A 496 -22.25 -10.47 11.96
CA ILE A 496 -23.23 -11.25 12.71
C ILE A 496 -23.19 -10.87 14.19
N PHE A 497 -22.00 -10.73 14.78
CA PHE A 497 -21.85 -10.32 16.18
C PHE A 497 -22.40 -8.91 16.42
N GLY A 498 -22.16 -7.97 15.50
CA GLY A 498 -22.74 -6.63 15.56
C GLY A 498 -24.27 -6.64 15.47
N LEU A 499 -24.85 -7.48 14.62
CA LEU A 499 -26.31 -7.64 14.49
C LEU A 499 -26.96 -8.29 15.71
N LEU A 500 -26.25 -9.23 16.35
CA LEU A 500 -26.70 -9.93 17.55
C LEU A 500 -26.32 -9.21 18.86
N SER A 501 -25.70 -8.02 18.76
CA SER A 501 -25.18 -7.25 19.89
C SER A 501 -24.21 -8.03 20.80
N VAL A 502 -23.46 -8.98 20.24
CA VAL A 502 -22.45 -9.78 20.96
C VAL A 502 -21.20 -8.94 21.14
N SER A 503 -21.00 -8.41 22.34
CA SER A 503 -19.86 -7.56 22.66
C SER A 503 -18.58 -8.39 22.91
N ILE A 504 -17.41 -7.76 22.66
CA ILE A 504 -16.10 -8.41 22.82
C ILE A 504 -15.78 -8.69 24.30
N SER A 505 -16.29 -7.85 25.20
CA SER A 505 -16.03 -7.93 26.64
C SER A 505 -16.94 -8.91 27.37
N GLU A 506 -18.19 -9.05 26.94
CA GLU A 506 -19.17 -9.93 27.61
C GLU A 506 -19.06 -11.37 27.11
N GLU A 507 -18.84 -11.56 25.81
CA GLU A 507 -18.80 -12.90 25.17
C GLU A 507 -17.49 -13.12 24.39
N PRO A 508 -16.32 -13.05 25.06
CA PRO A 508 -15.02 -13.08 24.40
C PRO A 508 -14.71 -14.42 23.70
N ALA A 509 -15.33 -15.52 24.15
CA ALA A 509 -15.09 -16.86 23.63
C ALA A 509 -15.45 -17.00 22.14
N VAL A 510 -16.53 -16.35 21.69
CA VAL A 510 -16.97 -16.43 20.29
C VAL A 510 -16.01 -15.67 19.36
N TRP A 511 -15.47 -14.55 19.85
CA TRP A 511 -14.50 -13.74 19.13
C TRP A 511 -13.16 -14.43 18.90
N LEU A 512 -12.76 -15.39 19.74
CA LEU A 512 -11.54 -16.20 19.55
C LEU A 512 -11.56 -17.06 18.27
N PHE A 513 -12.75 -17.33 17.71
CA PHE A 513 -12.94 -18.06 16.46
C PHE A 513 -13.15 -17.14 15.24
N SER A 514 -13.18 -15.82 15.45
CA SER A 514 -13.28 -14.83 14.38
C SER A 514 -11.93 -14.57 13.73
N ALA A 515 -11.89 -13.68 12.73
CA ALA A 515 -10.63 -13.22 12.15
C ALA A 515 -9.80 -12.30 13.06
N PHE A 516 -10.36 -11.89 14.20
CA PHE A 516 -9.76 -10.92 15.13
C PHE A 516 -9.61 -11.52 16.54
N PRO A 517 -9.00 -12.71 16.72
CA PRO A 517 -8.92 -13.35 18.03
C PRO A 517 -8.16 -12.49 19.05
N TRP A 518 -7.19 -11.69 18.61
CA TRP A 518 -6.41 -10.78 19.45
C TRP A 518 -7.23 -9.64 20.08
N ALA A 519 -8.43 -9.36 19.58
CA ALA A 519 -9.30 -8.35 20.18
C ALA A 519 -9.93 -8.85 21.48
N SER A 520 -10.16 -10.15 21.63
CA SER A 520 -10.84 -10.73 22.79
C SER A 520 -9.93 -11.41 23.81
N VAL A 521 -8.66 -11.69 23.48
CA VAL A 521 -7.72 -12.39 24.40
C VAL A 521 -7.51 -11.68 25.75
N GLN A 522 -7.69 -10.36 25.83
CA GLN A 522 -7.59 -9.64 27.11
C GLN A 522 -8.78 -9.86 28.05
N TYR A 523 -9.92 -10.31 27.51
CA TYR A 523 -11.15 -10.56 28.26
C TYR A 523 -11.44 -12.05 28.45
N ALA A 524 -10.77 -12.92 27.68
CA ALA A 524 -10.94 -14.36 27.71
C ALA A 524 -10.13 -15.01 28.85
N THR A 525 -10.67 -16.07 29.45
CA THR A 525 -9.92 -16.89 30.42
C THR A 525 -8.93 -17.81 29.71
N GLU A 526 -7.84 -18.19 30.38
CA GLU A 526 -6.82 -19.08 29.80
C GLU A 526 -7.39 -20.43 29.34
N THR A 527 -8.39 -20.96 30.05
CA THR A 527 -9.07 -22.20 29.67
C THR A 527 -9.82 -22.05 28.35
N THR A 528 -10.53 -20.94 28.14
CA THR A 528 -11.24 -20.67 26.88
C THR A 528 -10.26 -20.49 25.71
N MET A 529 -9.13 -19.81 25.94
CA MET A 529 -8.07 -19.65 24.94
C MET A 529 -7.43 -21.00 24.56
N LEU A 530 -7.18 -21.87 25.54
CA LEU A 530 -6.66 -23.22 25.29
C LEU A 530 -7.66 -24.07 24.50
N VAL A 531 -8.94 -24.05 24.86
CA VAL A 531 -10.00 -24.74 24.12
C VAL A 531 -10.10 -24.24 22.68
N ALA A 532 -10.01 -22.93 22.46
CA ALA A 532 -10.00 -22.35 21.13
C ALA A 532 -8.79 -22.84 20.31
N LEU A 533 -7.58 -22.84 20.89
CA LEU A 533 -6.38 -23.30 20.21
C LEU A 533 -6.44 -24.80 19.86
N VAL A 534 -6.91 -25.64 20.79
CA VAL A 534 -7.09 -27.09 20.55
C VAL A 534 -8.12 -27.34 19.45
N SER A 535 -9.23 -26.61 19.47
CA SER A 535 -10.29 -26.72 18.47
C SER A 535 -9.80 -26.32 17.07
N GLN A 536 -9.09 -25.21 16.96
CA GLN A 536 -8.47 -24.77 15.70
C GLN A 536 -7.42 -25.78 15.22
N SER A 537 -6.60 -26.31 16.13
CA SER A 537 -5.59 -27.33 15.80
C SER A 537 -6.21 -28.63 15.28
N LEU A 538 -7.31 -29.09 15.87
CA LEU A 538 -8.04 -30.27 15.41
C LEU A 538 -8.59 -30.04 14.00
N ALA A 539 -9.22 -28.90 13.74
CA ALA A 539 -9.72 -28.53 12.42
C ALA A 539 -8.59 -28.48 11.37
N LEU A 540 -7.44 -27.92 11.74
CA LEU A 540 -6.24 -27.88 10.90
C LEU A 540 -5.73 -29.27 10.53
N VAL A 541 -5.69 -30.20 11.47
CA VAL A 541 -5.29 -31.60 11.21
C VAL A 541 -6.23 -32.24 10.20
N MET A 542 -7.55 -32.09 10.38
CA MET A 542 -8.55 -32.65 9.46
C MET A 542 -8.40 -32.09 8.04
N LEU A 543 -8.23 -30.77 7.90
CA LEU A 543 -8.05 -30.11 6.60
C LEU A 543 -6.74 -30.55 5.92
N ASN A 544 -5.64 -30.67 6.66
CA ASN A 544 -4.36 -31.13 6.12
C ASN A 544 -4.40 -32.59 5.69
N LEU A 545 -5.14 -33.45 6.41
CA LEU A 545 -5.40 -34.83 5.98
C LEU A 545 -6.19 -34.86 4.66
N GLN A 546 -7.23 -34.02 4.53
CA GLN A 546 -8.00 -33.90 3.30
C GLN A 546 -7.14 -33.39 2.12
N LEU A 547 -6.30 -32.38 2.35
CA LEU A 547 -5.38 -31.84 1.35
C LEU A 547 -4.39 -32.92 0.89
N THR A 548 -3.85 -33.69 1.83
CA THR A 548 -2.94 -34.80 1.53
C THR A 548 -3.63 -35.89 0.72
N ARG A 549 -4.87 -36.24 1.05
CA ARG A 549 -5.67 -37.22 0.29
C ARG A 549 -5.90 -36.75 -1.15
N GLN A 550 -6.33 -35.50 -1.36
CA GLN A 550 -6.55 -34.94 -2.69
C GLN A 550 -5.24 -34.85 -3.51
N LEU A 551 -4.13 -34.46 -2.89
CA LEU A 551 -2.82 -34.43 -3.53
C LEU A 551 -2.35 -35.81 -3.98
N ARG A 552 -2.59 -36.86 -3.18
CA ARG A 552 -2.26 -38.24 -3.56
C ARG A 552 -3.08 -38.67 -4.77
N GLN A 553 -4.39 -38.43 -4.77
CA GLN A 553 -5.27 -38.73 -5.90
C GLN A 553 -4.86 -37.97 -7.17
N ALA A 554 -4.48 -36.70 -7.05
CA ALA A 554 -4.03 -35.88 -8.17
C ALA A 554 -2.71 -36.37 -8.80
N GLY A 555 -1.86 -37.03 -8.01
CA GLY A 555 -0.58 -37.60 -8.44
C GLY A 555 -0.67 -39.02 -9.03
N GLU A 556 -1.84 -39.67 -9.02
CA GLU A 556 -2.01 -40.99 -9.62
C GLU A 556 -1.90 -40.91 -11.16
N SER A 557 -1.17 -41.85 -11.78
CA SER A 557 -1.10 -41.93 -13.23
C SER A 557 -2.42 -42.42 -13.81
N SER A 558 -2.75 -42.00 -15.03
CA SER A 558 -3.93 -42.50 -15.76
C SER A 558 -3.92 -44.02 -15.85
N THR A 559 -2.75 -44.64 -16.04
CA THR A 559 -2.57 -46.10 -16.05
C THR A 559 -2.92 -46.72 -14.70
N LYS A 560 -2.55 -46.10 -13.58
CA LYS A 560 -2.87 -46.60 -12.24
C LYS A 560 -4.36 -46.42 -11.90
N ALA A 561 -4.97 -45.35 -12.38
CA ALA A 561 -6.42 -45.15 -12.25
C ALA A 561 -7.21 -46.17 -13.09
N LEU A 562 -6.74 -46.48 -14.31
CA LEU A 562 -7.30 -47.51 -15.19
C LEU A 562 -7.14 -48.92 -14.60
N LEU A 563 -5.94 -49.26 -14.10
CA LEU A 563 -5.64 -50.57 -13.50
C LEU A 563 -6.35 -50.80 -12.15
N SER A 564 -6.76 -49.73 -11.46
CA SER A 564 -7.56 -49.82 -10.22
C SER A 564 -9.07 -49.84 -10.46
N GLY A 565 -9.51 -49.91 -11.72
CA GLY A 565 -10.93 -49.98 -12.09
C GLY A 565 -11.70 -48.67 -11.84
N ARG A 566 -11.01 -47.55 -11.57
CA ARG A 566 -11.61 -46.23 -11.33
C ARG A 566 -11.63 -45.40 -12.61
N SER A 567 -12.38 -45.85 -13.60
CA SER A 567 -12.66 -45.02 -14.78
C SER A 567 -13.72 -43.96 -14.42
N PRO A 568 -13.53 -42.66 -14.74
CA PRO A 568 -14.67 -41.79 -14.91
C PRO A 568 -15.37 -42.25 -16.18
N VAL A 569 -16.58 -42.79 -16.02
CA VAL A 569 -17.53 -42.95 -17.12
C VAL A 569 -17.68 -41.57 -17.77
N ALA A 570 -17.13 -41.45 -18.98
CA ALA A 570 -17.28 -40.28 -19.82
C ALA A 570 -18.66 -40.36 -20.45
N ILE A 571 -19.56 -39.45 -20.12
CA ILE A 571 -20.78 -39.18 -20.91
C ILE A 571 -21.13 -37.68 -20.70
N PRO A 572 -21.70 -37.03 -21.73
CA PRO A 572 -21.11 -35.97 -22.55
C PRO A 572 -21.07 -34.58 -21.88
#